data_AF-A0A8J4GT55-F1
#
_entry.id   AF-A0A8J4GT55-F1
#
_cell.length_a   1.000
_cell.length_b   1.000
_cell.length_c   1.000
_cell.angle_alpha   90.00
_cell.angle_beta   90.00
_cell.angle_gamma   90.00
#
_symmetry.space_group_name_H-M   'P 1'
#
loop_
_entity.id
_entity.type
_entity.pdbx_description
1 polymer ?
#
loop_
_entity_poly.entity_id
_entity_poly.type
_entity_poly.pdbx_seq_one_letter_code
_entity_poly.pdbx_strand_id
1 'polypeptide(L)'
;MAPQLQRCAGMFSTGMARRHGALPVFTSAPSRPGRPRLMPGMPTSRPGVRLSPPSSVTADLNGGPSTLPTAAQSISTMPPTPLSTVDITDKLGSTNPLIQALNSSRTSLYEAQRVREALEAEAQEVAQLAVGAAEAKNKAKAEVFAMVSQIEEATRQQQAWVDKVTSLRQSKEALDAQKPAAESGPEVDEFNTASNALLSELSEAEARAAEVSNSIMALRVTMEELYAKAVMAEAAAAKAEEVAAAAMKAAEAAVKDEMHAAAVVKETQTALEKTLSALKDLGNKNAAADSSA
;
A
#
# COMPACT_ATOMS: atom_id res chain seq x y z
N MET A 1 14.85 58.29 -11.14
CA MET A 1 16.17 57.73 -11.49
C MET A 1 16.31 56.40 -10.77
N ALA A 2 16.26 55.29 -11.52
CA ALA A 2 16.26 53.93 -10.99
C ALA A 2 17.54 53.21 -11.47
N PRO A 3 18.24 52.43 -10.62
CA PRO A 3 19.29 51.56 -11.10
C PRO A 3 18.73 50.17 -11.44
N GLN A 4 19.02 49.74 -12.67
CA GLN A 4 18.85 48.38 -13.17
C GLN A 4 19.74 47.40 -12.38
N LEU A 5 19.19 46.27 -11.94
CA LEU A 5 19.97 45.11 -11.53
C LEU A 5 19.98 44.09 -12.66
N GLN A 6 21.16 43.98 -13.26
CA GLN A 6 21.51 43.14 -14.39
C GLN A 6 21.73 41.70 -13.92
N ARG A 7 21.11 40.75 -14.63
CA ARG A 7 21.23 39.30 -14.43
C ARG A 7 22.67 38.84 -14.71
N CYS A 8 23.26 38.10 -13.78
CA CYS A 8 24.42 37.24 -14.04
C CYS A 8 23.99 35.77 -13.87
N ALA A 9 23.73 35.11 -14.99
CA ALA A 9 23.69 33.66 -15.09
C ALA A 9 25.13 33.19 -15.35
N GLY A 10 25.73 32.52 -14.37
CA GLY A 10 27.05 31.90 -14.49
C GLY A 10 26.92 30.39 -14.70
N MET A 11 27.16 29.95 -15.94
CA MET A 11 27.37 28.55 -16.31
C MET A 11 28.76 28.09 -15.85
N PHE A 12 28.83 27.09 -14.99
CA PHE A 12 29.94 26.15 -14.77
C PHE A 12 29.27 24.90 -14.16
N SER A 13 29.44 23.67 -14.62
CA SER A 13 30.72 23.00 -14.77
C SER A 13 30.60 21.77 -15.69
N THR A 14 31.59 21.65 -16.56
CA THR A 14 31.94 20.50 -17.39
C THR A 14 32.54 19.37 -16.54
N GLY A 15 32.14 18.14 -16.85
CA GLY A 15 33.05 16.99 -16.92
C GLY A 15 33.38 16.24 -15.63
N MET A 16 32.91 14.99 -15.55
CA MET A 16 33.77 13.84 -15.27
C MET A 16 33.14 12.54 -15.80
N ALA A 17 33.70 12.05 -16.90
CA ALA A 17 33.57 10.66 -17.29
C ALA A 17 34.37 9.78 -16.32
N ARG A 18 33.73 8.81 -15.67
CA ARG A 18 34.41 7.70 -14.99
C ARG A 18 33.84 6.36 -15.45
N ARG A 19 34.59 5.81 -16.41
CA ARG A 19 35.04 4.42 -16.56
C ARG A 19 34.17 3.31 -15.94
N HIS A 20 33.69 2.47 -16.85
CA HIS A 20 33.31 1.07 -16.65
C HIS A 20 34.29 0.33 -15.73
N GLY A 21 33.75 -0.19 -14.62
CA GLY A 21 34.35 -1.26 -13.84
C GLY A 21 33.45 -2.49 -13.94
N ALA A 22 33.87 -3.47 -14.74
CA ALA A 22 33.29 -4.80 -14.77
C ALA A 22 33.61 -5.50 -13.45
N LEU A 23 32.58 -5.86 -12.68
CA LEU A 23 32.71 -6.71 -11.50
C LEU A 23 32.47 -8.18 -11.89
N PRO A 24 33.28 -9.12 -11.39
CA PRO A 24 33.08 -10.54 -11.65
C PRO A 24 31.83 -11.06 -10.91
N VAL A 25 30.99 -11.76 -11.67
CA VAL A 25 29.85 -12.53 -11.19
C VAL A 25 30.37 -13.67 -10.32
N PHE A 26 30.27 -13.52 -9.00
CA PHE A 26 30.39 -14.64 -8.07
C PHE A 26 29.09 -15.44 -8.09
N THR A 27 29.16 -16.66 -8.60
CA THR A 27 28.12 -17.68 -8.49
C THR A 27 28.10 -18.22 -7.05
N SER A 28 27.13 -17.78 -6.25
CA SER A 28 26.82 -18.41 -4.96
C SER A 28 25.71 -19.45 -5.15
N ALA A 29 26.01 -20.67 -4.73
CA ALA A 29 25.11 -21.81 -4.75
C ALA A 29 23.92 -21.64 -3.77
N PRO A 30 22.76 -22.26 -4.04
CA PRO A 30 21.61 -22.19 -3.14
C PRO A 30 21.87 -23.02 -1.87
N SER A 31 21.93 -22.33 -0.73
CA SER A 31 21.91 -22.96 0.59
C SER A 31 20.51 -23.48 0.90
N ARG A 32 20.42 -24.76 1.30
CA ARG A 32 19.19 -25.44 1.72
C ARG A 32 18.44 -24.67 2.82
N PRO A 33 17.10 -24.66 2.83
CA PRO A 33 16.34 -24.18 3.98
C PRO A 33 16.50 -25.15 5.16
N GLY A 34 17.06 -24.63 6.26
CA GLY A 34 17.13 -25.32 7.53
C GLY A 34 15.75 -25.55 8.13
N ARG A 35 15.55 -26.75 8.69
CA ARG A 35 14.40 -27.09 9.54
C ARG A 35 14.33 -26.14 10.74
N PRO A 36 13.15 -25.57 11.08
CA PRO A 36 12.99 -24.92 12.38
C PRO A 36 13.05 -25.96 13.49
N ARG A 37 13.97 -25.73 14.43
CA ARG A 37 14.16 -26.48 15.66
C ARG A 37 13.03 -26.11 16.63
N LEU A 38 12.15 -27.07 16.90
CA LEU A 38 11.18 -27.01 18.00
C LEU A 38 11.91 -26.84 19.33
N MET A 39 11.61 -25.76 20.06
CA MET A 39 12.02 -25.59 21.46
C MET A 39 10.87 -26.07 22.37
N PRO A 40 11.14 -26.88 23.40
CA PRO A 40 10.16 -27.31 24.37
C PRO A 40 10.01 -26.31 25.52
N GLY A 41 8.76 -25.92 25.78
CA GLY A 41 8.16 -25.67 27.09
C GLY A 41 8.82 -24.68 28.06
N MET A 42 8.08 -23.61 28.38
CA MET A 42 7.94 -23.17 29.78
C MET A 42 6.48 -22.81 30.09
N PRO A 43 5.97 -23.19 31.28
CA PRO A 43 4.63 -22.86 31.73
C PRO A 43 4.63 -21.56 32.55
N THR A 44 3.67 -20.67 32.31
CA THR A 44 3.28 -19.66 33.30
C THR A 44 1.76 -19.56 33.38
N SER A 45 1.28 -19.79 34.60
CA SER A 45 -0.10 -19.79 35.03
C SER A 45 -0.72 -18.38 35.03
N ARG A 46 -1.98 -18.30 34.57
CA ARG A 46 -3.18 -17.48 34.97
C ARG A 46 -3.02 -16.29 35.95
N PRO A 47 -3.89 -15.25 35.92
CA PRO A 47 -5.37 -15.32 35.77
C PRO A 47 -5.97 -14.27 34.80
N GLY A 48 -7.10 -14.52 34.13
CA GLY A 48 -8.43 -14.30 34.70
C GLY A 48 -8.98 -12.89 34.41
N VAL A 49 -9.45 -12.64 33.18
CA VAL A 49 -10.44 -11.59 32.90
C VAL A 49 -11.47 -12.16 31.92
N ARG A 50 -12.68 -12.45 32.43
CA ARG A 50 -13.86 -12.69 31.62
C ARG A 50 -14.36 -11.32 31.14
N LEU A 51 -14.28 -11.05 29.84
CA LEU A 51 -15.10 -10.03 29.19
C LEU A 51 -16.17 -10.74 28.36
N SER A 52 -17.39 -10.61 28.85
CA SER A 52 -18.64 -11.08 28.27
C SER A 52 -18.91 -10.43 26.90
N PRO A 53 -19.54 -11.13 25.94
CA PRO A 53 -20.12 -10.51 24.76
C PRO A 53 -21.50 -9.89 25.09
N PRO A 54 -21.88 -8.73 24.52
CA PRO A 54 -23.26 -8.29 24.57
C PRO A 54 -24.11 -9.11 23.58
N SER A 55 -25.13 -9.79 24.12
CA SER A 55 -26.26 -10.37 23.40
C SER A 55 -27.51 -9.54 23.66
N SER A 56 -28.14 -9.07 22.58
CA SER A 56 -29.56 -8.67 22.45
C SER A 56 -29.68 -8.00 21.07
N VAL A 57 -30.29 -8.54 20.01
CA VAL A 57 -31.58 -9.23 19.80
C VAL A 57 -32.79 -8.42 20.28
N THR A 58 -33.38 -7.71 19.32
CA THR A 58 -34.83 -7.50 19.09
C THR A 58 -34.94 -7.38 17.56
N ALA A 59 -35.33 -8.40 16.79
CA ALA A 59 -36.62 -9.07 16.74
C ALA A 59 -37.78 -8.07 16.78
N ASP A 60 -38.23 -7.65 15.60
CA ASP A 60 -39.66 -7.51 15.39
C ASP A 60 -40.06 -8.17 14.07
N LEU A 61 -40.93 -9.16 14.25
CA LEU A 61 -41.53 -10.06 13.28
C LEU A 61 -42.97 -9.60 13.13
N ASN A 62 -43.37 -9.21 11.92
CA ASN A 62 -44.75 -9.28 11.45
C ASN A 62 -44.65 -9.40 9.93
N GLY A 63 -45.08 -10.45 9.25
CA GLY A 63 -46.11 -11.42 9.57
C GLY A 63 -47.04 -11.47 8.36
N GLY A 64 -47.03 -12.55 7.58
CA GLY A 64 -47.93 -12.67 6.42
C GLY A 64 -47.55 -13.78 5.44
N PRO A 65 -48.34 -14.86 5.32
CA PRO A 65 -47.97 -16.10 4.64
C PRO A 65 -48.58 -16.22 3.22
N SER A 66 -48.29 -17.36 2.57
CA SER A 66 -48.98 -17.89 1.36
C SER A 66 -48.54 -17.21 0.04
N THR A 67 -48.31 -17.88 -1.08
CA THR A 67 -48.77 -19.17 -1.61
C THR A 67 -47.88 -19.53 -2.82
N LEU A 68 -47.67 -20.82 -3.06
CA LEU A 68 -47.31 -21.35 -4.38
C LEU A 68 -48.24 -20.78 -5.48
N PRO A 69 -47.77 -20.70 -6.74
CA PRO A 69 -48.35 -21.66 -7.66
C PRO A 69 -47.35 -22.32 -8.63
N THR A 70 -47.72 -23.56 -8.90
CA THR A 70 -47.31 -24.45 -9.97
C THR A 70 -47.78 -23.94 -11.35
N ALA A 71 -46.94 -24.16 -12.37
CA ALA A 71 -47.21 -24.31 -13.82
C ALA A 71 -47.67 -23.11 -14.67
N ALA A 72 -46.85 -22.79 -15.68
CA ALA A 72 -47.19 -22.63 -17.12
C ALA A 72 -45.90 -22.21 -17.87
N GLN A 73 -45.19 -23.12 -18.53
CA GLN A 73 -45.24 -23.34 -19.98
C GLN A 73 -45.34 -22.06 -20.84
N SER A 74 -44.22 -21.73 -21.50
CA SER A 74 -44.10 -20.97 -22.77
C SER A 74 -42.64 -21.18 -23.24
N ILE A 75 -42.31 -22.28 -23.91
CA ILE A 75 -42.36 -22.49 -25.36
C ILE A 75 -42.10 -21.19 -26.14
N SER A 76 -40.81 -20.88 -26.37
CA SER A 76 -40.40 -19.98 -27.43
C SER A 76 -39.63 -20.78 -28.49
N THR A 77 -40.29 -20.85 -29.63
CA THR A 77 -40.04 -21.65 -30.82
C THR A 77 -38.80 -21.13 -31.55
N MET A 78 -37.72 -21.93 -31.59
CA MET A 78 -36.71 -21.82 -32.65
C MET A 78 -37.08 -22.75 -33.81
N PRO A 79 -36.91 -22.33 -35.07
CA PRO A 79 -37.37 -23.06 -36.24
C PRO A 79 -36.61 -24.38 -36.45
N PRO A 80 -37.28 -25.45 -36.94
CA PRO A 80 -36.62 -26.69 -37.28
C PRO A 80 -35.83 -26.53 -38.58
N THR A 81 -34.50 -26.46 -38.48
CA THR A 81 -33.61 -26.74 -39.61
C THR A 81 -33.62 -28.26 -39.85
N PRO A 82 -33.81 -28.72 -41.10
CA PRO A 82 -33.83 -30.14 -41.42
C PRO A 82 -32.44 -30.76 -41.18
N LEU A 83 -32.37 -31.57 -40.13
CA LEU A 83 -31.28 -32.49 -39.82
C LEU A 83 -31.27 -33.60 -40.88
N SER A 84 -30.29 -33.58 -41.79
CA SER A 84 -30.04 -34.67 -42.74
C SER A 84 -28.61 -35.25 -42.64
N THR A 85 -27.92 -35.08 -41.51
CA THR A 85 -26.57 -35.67 -41.33
C THR A 85 -26.16 -35.94 -39.88
N VAL A 86 -27.05 -35.73 -38.90
CA VAL A 86 -26.68 -35.74 -37.46
C VAL A 86 -26.73 -37.13 -36.81
N ASP A 87 -27.27 -38.14 -37.48
CA ASP A 87 -27.39 -39.50 -36.90
C ASP A 87 -26.06 -40.28 -36.77
N ILE A 88 -24.96 -39.82 -37.38
CA ILE A 88 -23.63 -40.43 -37.21
C ILE A 88 -22.88 -39.79 -36.04
N THR A 89 -23.11 -38.50 -35.78
CA THR A 89 -22.47 -37.75 -34.70
C THR A 89 -22.99 -38.12 -33.31
N ASP A 90 -24.28 -38.45 -33.15
CA ASP A 90 -24.81 -38.86 -31.84
C ASP A 90 -24.38 -40.29 -31.45
N LYS A 91 -24.09 -41.17 -32.42
CA LYS A 91 -23.54 -42.52 -32.14
C LYS A 91 -22.03 -42.53 -31.87
N LEU A 92 -21.32 -41.47 -32.21
CA LEU A 92 -19.89 -41.24 -31.89
C LEU A 92 -19.69 -40.19 -30.77
N GLY A 93 -20.79 -39.61 -30.27
CA GLY A 93 -20.79 -38.36 -29.49
C GLY A 93 -20.18 -38.44 -28.09
N SER A 94 -19.98 -39.64 -27.54
CA SER A 94 -19.34 -39.84 -26.22
C SER A 94 -18.07 -40.69 -26.25
N THR A 95 -17.74 -41.32 -27.38
CA THR A 95 -16.63 -42.28 -27.50
C THR A 95 -15.51 -41.82 -28.43
N ASN A 96 -15.68 -40.71 -29.16
CA ASN A 96 -14.60 -40.14 -29.95
C ASN A 96 -13.63 -39.36 -29.04
N PRO A 97 -12.39 -39.86 -28.85
CA PRO A 97 -11.43 -39.26 -27.92
C PRO A 97 -11.08 -37.81 -28.29
N LEU A 98 -11.19 -37.41 -29.57
CA LEU A 98 -10.92 -36.03 -29.99
C LEU A 98 -12.05 -35.07 -29.63
N ILE A 99 -13.31 -35.52 -29.69
CA ILE A 99 -14.47 -34.71 -29.24
C ILE A 99 -14.40 -34.54 -27.72
N GLN A 100 -14.07 -35.61 -26.99
CA GLN A 100 -13.87 -35.54 -25.55
C GLN A 100 -12.71 -34.61 -25.18
N ALA A 101 -11.57 -34.72 -25.86
CA ALA A 101 -10.42 -33.85 -25.65
C ALA A 101 -10.73 -32.37 -25.94
N LEU A 102 -11.49 -32.08 -27.01
CA LEU A 102 -11.92 -30.72 -27.34
C LEU A 102 -12.87 -30.14 -26.30
N ASN A 103 -13.82 -30.94 -25.79
CA ASN A 103 -14.72 -30.48 -24.73
C ASN A 103 -13.94 -30.22 -23.43
N SER A 104 -13.01 -31.11 -23.06
CA SER A 104 -12.17 -30.88 -21.88
C SER A 104 -11.25 -29.65 -22.03
N SER A 105 -10.68 -29.42 -23.22
CA SER A 105 -9.81 -28.26 -23.46
C SER A 105 -10.61 -26.95 -23.43
N ARG A 106 -11.84 -26.94 -23.95
CA ARG A 106 -12.76 -25.79 -23.84
C ARG A 106 -13.12 -25.50 -22.38
N THR A 107 -13.46 -26.52 -21.59
CA THR A 107 -13.72 -26.34 -20.15
C THR A 107 -12.49 -25.76 -19.44
N SER A 108 -11.30 -26.29 -19.70
CA SER A 108 -10.05 -25.78 -19.13
C SER A 108 -9.76 -24.33 -19.52
N LEU A 109 -10.07 -23.94 -20.77
CA LEU A 109 -9.94 -22.54 -21.21
C LEU A 109 -10.89 -21.62 -20.44
N TYR A 110 -12.16 -22.00 -20.27
CA TYR A 110 -13.12 -21.20 -19.49
C TYR A 110 -12.72 -21.06 -18.02
N GLU A 111 -12.18 -22.13 -17.42
CA GLU A 111 -11.65 -22.09 -16.06
C GLU A 111 -10.44 -21.14 -15.96
N ALA A 112 -9.50 -21.21 -16.91
CA ALA A 112 -8.36 -20.30 -16.96
C ALA A 112 -8.78 -18.83 -17.12
N GLN A 113 -9.78 -18.55 -17.95
CA GLN A 113 -10.35 -17.20 -18.11
C GLN A 113 -10.95 -16.68 -16.81
N ARG A 114 -11.74 -17.50 -16.12
CA ARG A 114 -12.33 -17.12 -14.82
C ARG A 114 -11.26 -16.84 -13.77
N VAL A 115 -10.20 -17.64 -13.72
CA VAL A 115 -9.07 -17.44 -12.80
C VAL A 115 -8.32 -16.16 -13.14
N ARG A 116 -8.05 -15.88 -14.44
CA ARG A 116 -7.43 -14.63 -14.87
C ARG A 116 -8.24 -13.42 -14.42
N GLU A 117 -9.53 -13.42 -14.70
CA GLU A 117 -10.42 -12.29 -14.33
C GLU A 117 -10.46 -12.07 -12.82
N ALA A 118 -10.51 -13.15 -12.03
CA ALA A 118 -10.47 -13.05 -10.57
C ALA A 118 -9.14 -12.48 -10.07
N LEU A 119 -8.00 -12.94 -10.60
CA LEU A 119 -6.68 -12.45 -10.22
C LEU A 119 -6.41 -11.02 -10.70
N GLU A 120 -6.95 -10.62 -11.84
CA GLU A 120 -6.88 -9.24 -12.33
C GLU A 120 -7.65 -8.29 -11.40
N ALA A 121 -8.86 -8.68 -10.98
CA ALA A 121 -9.64 -7.90 -10.02
C ALA A 121 -8.93 -7.78 -8.66
N GLU A 122 -8.39 -8.88 -8.14
CA GLU A 122 -7.62 -8.89 -6.89
C GLU A 122 -6.36 -8.02 -7.01
N ALA A 123 -5.62 -8.11 -8.12
CA ALA A 123 -4.44 -7.28 -8.35
C ALA A 123 -4.77 -5.78 -8.38
N GLN A 124 -5.93 -5.40 -8.95
CA GLN A 124 -6.40 -4.02 -8.94
C GLN A 124 -6.78 -3.54 -7.54
N GLU A 125 -7.47 -4.37 -6.74
CA GLU A 125 -7.81 -4.04 -5.36
C GLU A 125 -6.54 -3.84 -4.51
N VAL A 126 -5.58 -4.77 -4.59
CA VAL A 126 -4.32 -4.68 -3.87
C VAL A 126 -3.49 -3.46 -4.32
N ALA A 127 -3.50 -3.13 -5.61
CA ALA A 127 -2.83 -1.92 -6.11
C ALA A 127 -3.45 -0.64 -5.51
N GLN A 128 -4.77 -0.56 -5.39
CA GLN A 128 -5.44 0.57 -4.74
C GLN A 128 -5.06 0.67 -3.25
N LEU A 129 -4.99 -0.47 -2.53
CA LEU A 129 -4.54 -0.50 -1.15
C LEU A 129 -3.08 -0.02 -1.00
N ALA A 130 -2.20 -0.37 -1.94
CA ALA A 130 -0.81 0.09 -1.96
C ALA A 130 -0.72 1.61 -2.16
N VAL A 131 -1.54 2.18 -3.04
CA VAL A 131 -1.64 3.65 -3.21
C VAL A 131 -2.10 4.31 -1.93
N GLY A 132 -3.18 3.80 -1.30
CA GLY A 132 -3.66 4.34 -0.02
C GLY A 132 -2.61 4.28 1.10
N ALA A 133 -1.83 3.20 1.16
CA ALA A 133 -0.73 3.07 2.12
C ALA A 133 0.41 4.08 1.83
N ALA A 134 0.73 4.32 0.56
CA ALA A 134 1.72 5.33 0.16
C ALA A 134 1.27 6.76 0.49
N GLU A 135 -0.02 7.08 0.30
CA GLU A 135 -0.60 8.36 0.70
C GLU A 135 -0.55 8.55 2.23
N ALA A 136 -0.91 7.51 3.00
CA ALA A 136 -0.83 7.54 4.45
C ALA A 136 0.62 7.75 4.95
N LYS A 137 1.60 7.09 4.32
CA LYS A 137 3.04 7.31 4.56
C LYS A 137 3.42 8.77 4.31
N ASN A 138 3.04 9.34 3.16
CA ASN A 138 3.38 10.71 2.81
C ASN A 138 2.75 11.73 3.76
N LYS A 139 1.50 11.49 4.16
CA LYS A 139 0.81 12.30 5.16
C LYS A 139 1.53 12.26 6.51
N ALA A 140 1.88 11.07 7.01
CA ALA A 140 2.62 10.93 8.26
C ALA A 140 3.99 11.62 8.21
N LYS A 141 4.71 11.54 7.08
CA LYS A 141 5.98 12.27 6.90
C LYS A 141 5.76 13.80 6.92
N ALA A 142 4.71 14.29 6.26
CA ALA A 142 4.38 15.72 6.27
C ALA A 142 4.06 16.23 7.68
N GLU A 143 3.32 15.46 8.48
CA GLU A 143 3.05 15.78 9.89
C GLU A 143 4.33 15.86 10.72
N VAL A 144 5.27 14.91 10.54
CA VAL A 144 6.59 14.96 11.21
C VAL A 144 7.37 16.22 10.80
N PHE A 145 7.40 16.58 9.51
CA PHE A 145 8.08 17.80 9.05
C PHE A 145 7.47 19.08 9.63
N ALA A 146 6.13 19.16 9.67
CA ALA A 146 5.45 20.28 10.29
C ALA A 146 5.82 20.39 11.78
N MET A 147 5.90 19.26 12.49
CA MET A 147 6.27 19.20 13.89
C MET A 147 7.72 19.65 14.14
N VAL A 148 8.67 19.22 13.30
CA VAL A 148 10.07 19.67 13.35
C VAL A 148 10.16 21.17 13.17
N SER A 149 9.42 21.74 12.20
CA SER A 149 9.36 23.18 11.97
C SER A 149 8.89 23.94 13.21
N GLN A 150 7.88 23.43 13.92
CA GLN A 150 7.40 24.04 15.18
C GLN A 150 8.45 23.96 16.29
N ILE A 151 9.17 22.84 16.41
CA ILE A 151 10.26 22.70 17.39
C ILE A 151 11.39 23.68 17.09
N GLU A 152 11.78 23.84 15.82
CA GLU A 152 12.80 24.81 15.42
C GLU A 152 12.40 26.24 15.77
N GLU A 153 11.15 26.64 15.49
CA GLU A 153 10.64 27.96 15.83
C GLU A 153 10.62 28.18 17.35
N ALA A 154 10.09 27.23 18.11
CA ALA A 154 10.08 27.29 19.57
C ALA A 154 11.51 27.36 20.14
N THR A 155 12.48 26.64 19.54
CA THR A 155 13.89 26.70 19.94
C THR A 155 14.50 28.08 19.68
N ARG A 156 14.17 28.74 18.56
CA ARG A 156 14.60 30.14 18.31
C ARG A 156 14.00 31.10 19.33
N GLN A 157 12.71 30.93 19.68
CA GLN A 157 12.06 31.73 20.72
C GLN A 157 12.72 31.51 22.08
N GLN A 158 13.03 30.25 22.44
CA GLN A 158 13.74 29.93 23.68
C GLN A 158 15.10 30.64 23.73
N GLN A 159 15.87 30.59 22.64
CA GLN A 159 17.16 31.26 22.56
C GLN A 159 17.04 32.77 22.77
N ALA A 160 16.06 33.41 22.12
CA ALA A 160 15.82 34.85 22.28
C ALA A 160 15.48 35.22 23.75
N TRP A 161 14.69 34.39 24.44
CA TRP A 161 14.39 34.60 25.86
C TRP A 161 15.61 34.36 26.76
N VAL A 162 16.42 33.35 26.48
CA VAL A 162 17.68 33.09 27.20
C VAL A 162 18.63 34.28 27.04
N ASP A 163 18.80 34.79 25.83
CA ASP A 163 19.63 35.97 25.56
C ASP A 163 19.11 37.19 26.33
N LYS A 164 17.78 37.41 26.36
CA LYS A 164 17.16 38.48 27.18
C LYS A 164 17.43 38.31 28.68
N VAL A 165 17.28 37.09 29.22
CA VAL A 165 17.59 36.79 30.63
C VAL A 165 19.06 37.09 30.93
N THR A 166 19.98 36.71 30.04
CA THR A 166 21.41 37.01 30.24
C THR A 166 21.69 38.51 30.21
N SER A 167 21.06 39.26 29.31
CA SER A 167 21.19 40.73 29.26
C SER A 167 20.63 41.40 30.51
N LEU A 168 19.44 40.98 30.99
CA LEU A 168 18.85 41.51 32.22
C LEU A 168 19.70 41.21 33.45
N ARG A 169 20.31 40.02 33.53
CA ARG A 169 21.25 39.66 34.60
C ARG A 169 22.50 40.54 34.59
N GLN A 170 23.06 40.83 33.42
CA GLN A 170 24.20 41.75 33.28
C GLN A 170 23.82 43.18 33.66
N SER A 171 22.65 43.66 33.23
CA SER A 171 22.15 44.99 33.61
C SER A 171 21.92 45.09 35.11
N LYS A 172 21.39 44.04 35.75
CA LYS A 172 21.25 43.97 37.20
C LYS A 172 22.60 44.03 37.91
N GLU A 173 23.58 43.24 37.47
CA GLU A 173 24.93 43.24 38.04
C GLU A 173 25.60 44.62 37.91
N ALA A 174 25.43 45.28 36.76
CA ALA A 174 25.92 46.64 36.53
C ALA A 174 25.21 47.68 37.41
N LEU A 175 23.91 47.51 37.66
CA LEU A 175 23.16 48.36 38.59
C LEU A 175 23.66 48.12 40.02
N ASP A 176 23.77 46.88 40.47
CA ASP A 176 24.26 46.52 41.81
C ASP A 176 25.68 47.07 42.07
N ALA A 177 26.53 47.17 41.05
CA ALA A 177 27.85 47.81 41.14
C ALA A 177 27.81 49.34 41.31
N GLN A 178 26.72 50.00 40.89
CA GLN A 178 26.48 51.45 41.03
C GLN A 178 25.73 51.81 42.32
N LYS A 179 25.51 50.84 43.21
CA LYS A 179 24.78 51.06 44.46
C LYS A 179 25.35 52.26 45.24
N PRO A 180 24.53 53.28 45.56
CA PRO A 180 25.00 54.46 46.28
C PRO A 180 25.51 54.09 47.69
N ALA A 181 26.57 54.75 48.13
CA ALA A 181 27.18 54.53 49.45
C ALA A 181 26.34 55.12 50.61
N ALA A 182 25.43 56.05 50.31
CA ALA A 182 24.52 56.63 51.28
C ALA A 182 23.30 55.72 51.47
N GLU A 183 22.88 55.49 52.72
CA GLU A 183 21.76 54.61 53.07
C GLU A 183 20.38 55.30 53.03
N SER A 184 20.36 56.62 52.80
CA SER A 184 19.11 57.40 52.76
C SER A 184 19.25 58.63 51.85
N GLY A 185 18.32 58.77 50.90
CA GLY A 185 18.24 59.90 49.98
C GLY A 185 17.42 59.54 48.73
N PRO A 186 16.98 60.55 47.94
CA PRO A 186 16.16 60.32 46.74
C PRO A 186 16.86 59.44 45.69
N GLU A 187 18.21 59.48 45.62
CA GLU A 187 19.01 58.60 44.75
C GLU A 187 18.89 57.10 45.12
N VAL A 188 18.69 56.80 46.41
CA VAL A 188 18.48 55.43 46.89
C VAL A 188 17.10 54.91 46.50
N ASP A 189 16.08 55.79 46.53
CA ASP A 189 14.72 55.45 46.11
C ASP A 189 14.62 55.20 44.60
N GLU A 190 15.31 56.00 43.79
CA GLU A 190 15.43 55.78 42.34
C GLU A 190 16.15 54.47 42.02
N PHE A 191 17.26 54.19 42.71
CA PHE A 191 17.99 52.93 42.60
C PHE A 191 17.09 51.72 42.94
N ASN A 192 16.38 51.78 44.06
CA ASN A 192 15.49 50.71 44.50
C ASN A 192 14.34 50.48 43.50
N THR A 193 13.80 51.55 42.92
CA THR A 193 12.74 51.47 41.92
C THR A 193 13.25 50.80 40.64
N ALA A 194 14.43 51.21 40.14
CA ALA A 194 15.06 50.60 38.97
C ALA A 194 15.43 49.12 39.21
N SER A 195 15.95 48.79 40.39
CA SER A 195 16.29 47.42 40.78
C SER A 195 15.05 46.52 40.84
N ASN A 196 13.96 47.00 41.45
CA ASN A 196 12.70 46.26 41.51
C ASN A 196 12.08 46.05 40.12
N ALA A 197 12.16 47.04 39.23
CA ALA A 197 11.70 46.90 37.85
C ALA A 197 12.50 45.82 37.08
N LEU A 198 13.84 45.84 37.18
CA LEU A 198 14.70 44.82 36.55
C LEU A 198 14.44 43.43 37.11
N LEU A 199 14.23 43.30 38.43
CA LEU A 199 13.89 42.01 39.05
C LEU A 199 12.55 41.49 38.55
N SER A 200 11.55 42.36 38.40
CA SER A 200 10.24 42.01 37.84
C SER A 200 10.38 41.51 36.40
N GLU A 201 11.07 42.27 35.53
CA GLU A 201 11.29 41.89 34.14
C GLU A 201 12.11 40.61 34.00
N LEU A 202 13.12 40.41 34.85
CA LEU A 202 13.94 39.20 34.88
C LEU A 202 13.08 38.00 35.29
N SER A 203 12.24 38.13 36.31
CA SER A 203 11.33 37.06 36.74
C SER A 203 10.34 36.68 35.65
N GLU A 204 9.81 37.65 34.90
CA GLU A 204 8.91 37.40 33.77
C GLU A 204 9.66 36.72 32.61
N ALA A 205 10.86 37.20 32.26
CA ALA A 205 11.66 36.61 31.18
C ALA A 205 12.07 35.16 31.52
N GLU A 206 12.41 34.87 32.77
CA GLU A 206 12.70 33.51 33.24
C GLU A 206 11.46 32.61 33.18
N ALA A 207 10.29 33.13 33.59
CA ALA A 207 9.04 32.39 33.48
C ALA A 207 8.68 32.06 32.03
N ARG A 208 8.87 33.01 31.09
CA ARG A 208 8.67 32.80 29.65
C ARG A 208 9.66 31.79 29.07
N ALA A 209 10.93 31.88 29.44
CA ALA A 209 11.94 30.91 29.00
C ALA A 209 11.60 29.48 29.46
N ALA A 210 11.11 29.33 30.70
CA ALA A 210 10.67 28.05 31.25
C ALA A 210 9.41 27.52 30.55
N GLU A 211 8.43 28.39 30.27
CA GLU A 211 7.21 28.05 29.52
C GLU A 211 7.54 27.50 28.12
N VAL A 212 8.39 28.21 27.37
CA VAL A 212 8.83 27.77 26.02
C VAL A 212 9.62 26.47 26.10
N SER A 213 10.49 26.31 27.10
CA SER A 213 11.22 25.05 27.32
C SER A 213 10.29 23.86 27.57
N ASN A 214 9.24 24.04 28.37
CA ASN A 214 8.23 23.01 28.62
C ASN A 214 7.44 22.67 27.35
N SER A 215 7.08 23.69 26.56
CA SER A 215 6.44 23.51 25.25
C SER A 215 7.33 22.69 24.31
N ILE A 216 8.62 23.01 24.18
CA ILE A 216 9.57 22.26 23.34
C ILE A 216 9.63 20.79 23.76
N MET A 217 9.67 20.49 25.05
CA MET A 217 9.68 19.11 25.53
C MET A 217 8.38 18.37 25.17
N ALA A 218 7.22 19.01 25.33
CA ALA A 218 5.94 18.43 24.92
C ALA A 218 5.88 18.18 23.41
N LEU A 219 6.34 19.14 22.59
CA LEU A 219 6.42 18.99 21.14
C LEU A 219 7.34 17.82 20.76
N ARG A 220 8.50 17.65 21.41
CA ARG A 220 9.41 16.52 21.17
C ARG A 220 8.76 15.16 21.43
N VAL A 221 8.02 15.02 22.53
CA VAL A 221 7.29 13.77 22.83
C VAL A 221 6.30 13.45 21.71
N THR A 222 5.49 14.43 21.29
CA THR A 222 4.54 14.21 20.18
C THR A 222 5.24 13.96 18.83
N MET A 223 6.40 14.55 18.59
CA MET A 223 7.22 14.27 17.41
C MET A 223 7.70 12.82 17.39
N GLU A 224 8.15 12.28 18.53
CA GLU A 224 8.57 10.87 18.65
C GLU A 224 7.42 9.91 18.32
N GLU A 225 6.20 10.21 18.79
CA GLU A 225 5.00 9.44 18.45
C GLU A 225 4.67 9.50 16.95
N LEU A 226 4.72 10.69 16.34
CA LEU A 226 4.49 10.88 14.92
C LEU A 226 5.58 10.17 14.08
N TYR A 227 6.83 10.20 14.54
CA TYR A 227 7.92 9.50 13.87
C TYR A 227 7.72 7.98 13.90
N ALA A 228 7.33 7.42 15.04
CA ALA A 228 6.98 6.00 15.15
C ALA A 228 5.83 5.63 14.18
N LYS A 229 4.78 6.47 14.11
CA LYS A 229 3.68 6.29 13.14
C LYS A 229 4.16 6.35 11.69
N ALA A 230 5.04 7.29 11.35
CA ALA A 230 5.59 7.42 10.00
C ALA A 230 6.44 6.20 9.60
N VAL A 231 7.23 5.65 10.53
CA VAL A 231 8.01 4.42 10.30
C VAL A 231 7.09 3.22 10.09
N MET A 232 6.05 3.07 10.91
CA MET A 232 5.05 2.00 10.75
C MET A 232 4.30 2.13 9.42
N ALA A 233 3.91 3.34 9.03
CA ALA A 233 3.25 3.60 7.75
C ALA A 233 4.19 3.32 6.56
N GLU A 234 5.48 3.62 6.69
CA GLU A 234 6.48 3.30 5.67
C GLU A 234 6.67 1.78 5.49
N ALA A 235 6.76 1.02 6.59
CA ALA A 235 6.82 -0.43 6.54
C ALA A 235 5.53 -1.04 5.94
N ALA A 236 4.37 -0.50 6.30
CA ALA A 236 3.08 -0.93 5.75
C ALA A 236 2.98 -0.65 4.24
N ALA A 237 3.40 0.54 3.78
CA ALA A 237 3.42 0.89 2.37
C ALA A 237 4.37 -0.01 1.57
N ALA A 238 5.58 -0.28 2.08
CA ALA A 238 6.52 -1.18 1.42
C ALA A 238 5.96 -2.61 1.28
N LYS A 239 5.30 -3.12 2.33
CA LYS A 239 4.65 -4.44 2.28
C LYS A 239 3.46 -4.46 1.32
N ALA A 240 2.67 -3.39 1.27
CA ALA A 240 1.55 -3.29 0.35
C ALA A 240 2.03 -3.28 -1.11
N GLU A 241 3.13 -2.57 -1.41
CA GLU A 241 3.76 -2.56 -2.73
C GLU A 241 4.30 -3.95 -3.12
N GLU A 242 4.92 -4.68 -2.19
CA GLU A 242 5.37 -6.06 -2.43
C GLU A 242 4.21 -7.00 -2.77
N VAL A 243 3.10 -6.92 -2.02
CA VAL A 243 1.91 -7.74 -2.27
C VAL A 243 1.26 -7.35 -3.60
N ALA A 244 1.18 -6.06 -3.93
CA ALA A 244 0.68 -5.60 -5.22
C ALA A 244 1.52 -6.14 -6.38
N ALA A 245 2.85 -6.08 -6.27
CA ALA A 245 3.75 -6.63 -7.29
C ALA A 245 3.59 -8.15 -7.43
N ALA A 246 3.42 -8.88 -6.32
CA ALA A 246 3.18 -10.32 -6.35
C ALA A 246 1.84 -10.67 -7.00
N ALA A 247 0.77 -9.92 -6.69
CA ALA A 247 -0.55 -10.11 -7.28
C ALA A 247 -0.54 -9.84 -8.80
N MET A 248 0.12 -8.76 -9.24
CA MET A 248 0.29 -8.47 -10.67
C MET A 248 1.05 -9.59 -11.39
N LYS A 249 2.12 -10.10 -10.79
CA LYS A 249 2.89 -11.22 -11.35
C LYS A 249 2.05 -12.51 -11.44
N ALA A 250 1.18 -12.75 -10.46
CA ALA A 250 0.25 -13.87 -10.49
C ALA A 250 -0.79 -13.72 -11.61
N ALA A 251 -1.33 -12.51 -11.80
CA ALA A 251 -2.24 -12.21 -12.90
C ALA A 251 -1.56 -12.41 -14.27
N GLU A 252 -0.30 -11.97 -14.44
CA GLU A 252 0.48 -12.22 -15.67
C GLU A 252 0.70 -13.71 -15.94
N ALA A 253 0.94 -14.51 -14.89
CA ALA A 253 1.07 -15.96 -15.02
C ALA A 253 -0.25 -16.59 -15.50
N ALA A 254 -1.38 -16.16 -14.93
CA ALA A 254 -2.70 -16.64 -15.35
C ALA A 254 -3.04 -16.28 -16.82
N VAL A 255 -2.61 -15.11 -17.31
CA VAL A 255 -2.73 -14.76 -18.74
C VAL A 255 -1.96 -15.77 -19.62
N LYS A 256 -0.76 -16.16 -19.22
CA LYS A 256 0.05 -17.14 -19.97
C LYS A 256 -0.61 -18.52 -19.98
N ASP A 257 -1.20 -18.93 -18.86
CA ASP A 257 -1.93 -20.18 -18.75
C ASP A 257 -3.19 -20.18 -19.64
N GLU A 258 -3.94 -19.07 -19.67
CA GLU A 258 -5.06 -18.89 -20.60
C GLU A 258 -4.60 -19.01 -22.06
N MET A 259 -3.51 -18.33 -22.43
CA MET A 259 -2.96 -18.41 -23.80
C MET A 259 -2.57 -19.84 -24.18
N HIS A 260 -1.97 -20.58 -23.24
CA HIS A 260 -1.62 -21.98 -23.48
C HIS A 260 -2.87 -22.86 -23.65
N ALA A 261 -3.88 -22.70 -22.78
CA ALA A 261 -5.15 -23.40 -22.91
C ALA A 261 -5.86 -23.10 -24.24
N ALA A 262 -5.84 -21.84 -24.68
CA ALA A 262 -6.42 -21.42 -25.97
C ALA A 262 -5.68 -22.07 -27.16
N ALA A 263 -4.35 -22.17 -27.08
CA ALA A 263 -3.55 -22.86 -28.10
C ALA A 263 -3.93 -24.35 -28.19
N VAL A 264 -4.08 -25.03 -27.05
CA VAL A 264 -4.50 -26.45 -27.00
C VAL A 264 -5.90 -26.64 -27.60
N VAL A 265 -6.86 -25.76 -27.31
CA VAL A 265 -8.20 -25.78 -27.95
C VAL A 265 -8.08 -25.68 -29.47
N LYS A 266 -7.26 -24.75 -29.98
CA LYS A 266 -7.05 -24.56 -31.41
C LYS A 266 -6.37 -25.78 -32.07
N GLU A 267 -5.38 -26.36 -31.43
CA GLU A 267 -4.68 -27.56 -31.91
C GLU A 267 -5.62 -28.77 -31.94
N THR A 268 -6.39 -29.01 -30.88
CA THR A 268 -7.37 -30.11 -30.80
C THR A 268 -8.49 -29.95 -31.83
N GLN A 269 -8.97 -28.72 -32.05
CA GLN A 269 -9.93 -28.43 -33.11
C GLN A 269 -9.35 -28.70 -34.50
N THR A 270 -8.12 -28.24 -34.78
CA THR A 270 -7.44 -28.47 -36.06
C THR A 270 -7.21 -29.97 -36.30
N ALA A 271 -6.85 -30.73 -35.26
CA ALA A 271 -6.71 -32.18 -35.35
C ALA A 271 -8.03 -32.87 -35.68
N LEU A 272 -9.13 -32.48 -35.02
CA LEU A 272 -10.47 -32.96 -35.32
C LEU A 272 -10.84 -32.70 -36.79
N GLU A 273 -10.66 -31.47 -37.28
CA GLU A 273 -10.97 -31.08 -38.67
C GLU A 273 -10.17 -31.90 -39.69
N LYS A 274 -8.88 -32.14 -39.42
CA LYS A 274 -8.01 -33.00 -40.25
C LYS A 274 -8.50 -34.44 -40.28
N THR A 275 -8.88 -35.02 -39.14
CA THR A 275 -9.41 -36.39 -39.09
C THR A 275 -10.75 -36.52 -39.81
N LEU A 276 -11.65 -35.54 -39.66
CA LEU A 276 -12.93 -35.52 -40.39
C LEU A 276 -12.72 -35.43 -41.90
N SER A 277 -11.77 -34.62 -42.36
CA SER A 277 -11.41 -34.50 -43.77
C SER A 277 -10.84 -35.82 -44.32
N ALA A 278 -9.93 -36.45 -43.58
CA ALA A 278 -9.36 -37.76 -43.97
C ALA A 278 -10.44 -38.86 -44.03
N LEU A 279 -11.38 -38.88 -43.09
CA LEU A 279 -12.52 -39.80 -43.10
C LEU A 279 -13.44 -39.56 -44.31
N LYS A 280 -13.69 -38.30 -44.66
CA LYS A 280 -14.47 -37.94 -45.85
C LYS A 280 -13.79 -38.41 -47.14
N ASP A 281 -12.47 -38.25 -47.24
CA ASP A 281 -11.69 -38.71 -48.40
C ASP A 281 -11.67 -40.23 -48.54
N LEU A 282 -11.61 -40.97 -47.42
CA LEU A 282 -11.73 -42.43 -47.40
C LEU A 282 -13.11 -42.90 -47.86
N GLY A 283 -14.19 -42.24 -47.39
CA GLY A 283 -15.55 -42.53 -47.83
C GLY A 283 -15.74 -42.34 -49.34
N ASN A 284 -15.20 -41.25 -49.90
CA ASN A 284 -15.27 -40.98 -51.33
C ASN A 284 -14.45 -41.98 -52.17
N LYS A 285 -13.28 -42.42 -51.68
CA LYS A 285 -12.48 -43.45 -52.35
C LYS A 285 -13.17 -44.82 -52.38
N ASN A 286 -13.83 -45.21 -51.29
CA ASN A 286 -14.57 -46.46 -51.24
C ASN A 286 -15.81 -46.42 -52.15
N ALA A 287 -16.54 -45.31 -52.18
CA ALA A 287 -17.67 -45.14 -53.10
C ALA A 287 -17.24 -45.20 -54.57
N ALA A 288 -16.06 -44.66 -54.91
CA ALA A 288 -15.48 -44.76 -56.25
C ALA A 288 -15.09 -46.21 -56.60
N ALA A 289 -14.52 -46.96 -55.65
CA ALA A 289 -14.14 -48.35 -55.85
C ALA A 289 -15.38 -49.26 -56.07
N ASP A 290 -16.44 -49.08 -55.29
CA ASP A 290 -17.69 -49.85 -55.43
C ASP A 290 -18.45 -49.52 -56.72
N SER A 291 -18.28 -48.31 -57.28
CA SER A 291 -18.85 -47.94 -58.58
C SER A 291 -18.08 -48.48 -59.80
N SER A 292 -16.93 -49.10 -59.57
CA SER A 292 -16.04 -49.66 -60.61
C SER A 292 -15.99 -51.19 -60.63
N ALA A 293 -16.72 -51.85 -59.72
CA ALA A 293 -16.90 -53.30 -59.64
C ALA A 293 -18.26 -53.70 -60.23
#